data_AF-A0A2M9K4Z6-F1
#
_entry.id   AF-A0A2M9K4Z6-F1
#
_cell.length_a   1.000
_cell.length_b   1.000
_cell.length_c   1.000
_cell.angle_alpha   90.00
_cell.angle_beta   90.00
_cell.angle_gamma   90.00
#
_symmetry.space_group_name_H-M   'P 1'
#
loop_
_entity.id
_entity.type
_entity.pdbx_description
1 polymer ?
#
loop_
_entity_poly.entity_id
_entity_poly.type
_entity_poly.pdbx_seq_one_letter_code
_entity_poly.pdbx_strand_id
1 'polypeptide(L)'
;MSGSLAAGEDRPRPGRAAVRAAARAVLARAAHPVLLLAVVAVFAATVRRGWPPGPVTFAFQFATLCYLAGLERLIPYERSWRPSRREWRWYGVYYLLTTLGGSTGQTAVLLAAGAVAPERPLLPLAAEMPLALLLGSLASYAIHRLGHTNPWLWRLHGVHHVPDKVNVGNNGVNHVLDVFVSQACAQLPLALIGFSERAVFGVGLFVIAQGYFVHANVAVRLGLLNHVLAGPEQHRLHHSTDLAEAGHYGSDLSVWDRAFGSFTWHPGREPAEVGLLRPESFPATGAIGATLVHPWRMPAKTGETAG
;
A
#
# COMPACT_ATOMS: atom_id res chain seq x y z
N MET A 1 54.05 25.15 -27.12
CA MET A 1 52.90 25.40 -26.23
C MET A 1 51.72 24.58 -26.72
N SER A 2 51.35 23.53 -25.98
CA SER A 2 49.97 23.03 -25.79
C SER A 2 50.04 21.67 -25.11
N GLY A 3 50.04 21.69 -23.78
CA GLY A 3 49.83 20.51 -22.96
C GLY A 3 48.32 20.23 -22.91
N SER A 4 47.95 19.03 -23.37
CA SER A 4 46.61 18.47 -23.20
C SER A 4 46.40 18.11 -21.73
N LEU A 5 45.52 18.86 -21.05
CA LEU A 5 45.02 18.51 -19.71
C LEU A 5 43.90 17.49 -19.88
N ALA A 6 44.23 16.21 -19.74
CA ALA A 6 43.25 15.16 -19.55
C ALA A 6 42.57 15.36 -18.19
N ALA A 7 41.27 15.69 -18.22
CA ALA A 7 40.43 15.72 -17.04
C ALA A 7 40.37 14.32 -16.42
N GLY A 8 40.91 14.18 -15.21
CA GLY A 8 40.84 12.94 -14.46
C GLY A 8 39.39 12.62 -14.08
N GLU A 9 38.89 11.49 -14.57
CA GLU A 9 37.68 10.88 -14.01
C GLU A 9 37.95 10.51 -12.55
N ASP A 10 37.32 11.24 -11.62
CA ASP A 10 37.36 10.98 -10.18
C ASP A 10 36.61 9.67 -9.88
N ARG A 11 37.29 8.53 -10.07
CA ARG A 11 36.78 7.21 -9.67
C ARG A 11 36.71 7.19 -8.13
N PRO A 12 35.54 6.92 -7.54
CA PRO A 12 35.39 6.94 -6.08
C PRO A 12 36.34 5.95 -5.41
N ARG A 13 37.12 6.43 -4.43
CA ARG A 13 38.06 5.61 -3.65
C ARG A 13 37.37 4.34 -3.10
N PRO A 14 37.96 3.14 -3.23
CA PRO A 14 37.30 1.86 -2.95
C PRO A 14 36.67 1.75 -1.55
N GLY A 15 37.25 2.40 -0.54
CA GLY A 15 36.69 2.44 0.82
C GLY A 15 35.35 3.20 0.94
N ARG A 16 35.12 4.27 0.16
CA ARG A 16 33.86 5.05 0.23
C ARG A 16 32.68 4.27 -0.37
N ALA A 17 32.92 3.48 -1.41
CA ALA A 17 31.88 2.65 -2.03
C ALA A 17 31.41 1.53 -1.07
N ALA A 18 32.36 0.86 -0.41
CA ALA A 18 32.06 -0.19 0.58
C ALA A 18 31.25 0.35 1.78
N VAL A 19 31.64 1.50 2.34
CA VAL A 19 30.90 2.15 3.44
C VAL A 19 29.47 2.51 3.02
N ARG A 20 29.27 3.05 1.81
CA ARG A 20 27.94 3.35 1.27
C ARG A 20 27.10 2.09 1.08
N ALA A 21 27.69 1.01 0.57
CA ALA A 21 26.99 -0.27 0.41
C ALA A 21 26.56 -0.86 1.77
N ALA A 22 27.46 -0.84 2.77
CA ALA A 22 27.14 -1.28 4.12
C ALA A 22 26.01 -0.45 4.74
N ALA A 23 26.08 0.88 4.64
CA ALA A 23 25.04 1.78 5.14
C ALA A 23 23.67 1.51 4.50
N ARG A 24 23.62 1.31 3.17
CA ARG A 24 22.39 0.93 2.46
C ARG A 24 21.85 -0.42 2.92
N ALA A 25 22.72 -1.39 3.15
CA ALA A 25 22.33 -2.71 3.61
C ALA A 25 21.79 -2.69 5.06
N VAL A 26 22.30 -1.79 5.91
CA VAL A 26 21.74 -1.54 7.25
C VAL A 26 20.37 -0.88 7.14
N LEU A 27 20.23 0.17 6.33
CA LEU A 27 18.95 0.85 6.11
C LEU A 27 17.88 -0.10 5.58
N ALA A 28 18.20 -0.95 4.60
CA ALA A 28 17.27 -1.91 4.04
C ALA A 28 16.77 -2.93 5.07
N ARG A 29 17.65 -3.40 5.98
CA ARG A 29 17.26 -4.32 7.06
C ARG A 29 16.48 -3.64 8.17
N ALA A 30 16.77 -2.37 8.45
CA ALA A 30 16.11 -1.60 9.49
C ALA A 30 14.76 -1.01 9.06
N ALA A 31 14.53 -0.85 7.75
CA ALA A 31 13.39 -0.12 7.19
C ALA A 31 12.03 -0.58 7.76
N HIS A 32 11.77 -1.89 7.71
CA HIS A 32 10.52 -2.49 8.14
C HIS A 32 10.42 -2.61 9.68
N PRO A 33 11.43 -3.12 10.42
CA PRO A 33 11.39 -3.12 11.89
C PRO A 33 11.17 -1.75 12.51
N VAL A 34 11.82 -0.70 12.00
CA VAL A 34 11.61 0.69 12.49
C VAL A 34 10.17 1.13 12.28
N LEU A 35 9.56 0.77 11.15
CA LEU A 35 8.16 1.08 10.88
C LEU A 35 7.21 0.34 11.84
N LEU A 36 7.45 -0.94 12.12
CA LEU A 36 6.66 -1.70 13.10
C LEU A 36 6.82 -1.15 14.53
N LEU A 37 8.03 -0.75 14.92
CA LEU A 37 8.27 -0.10 16.21
C LEU A 37 7.52 1.24 16.31
N ALA A 38 7.43 1.99 15.21
CA ALA A 38 6.63 3.22 15.17
C ALA A 38 5.13 2.94 15.38
N VAL A 39 4.58 1.88 14.78
CA VAL A 39 3.19 1.45 15.03
C VAL A 39 2.95 1.21 16.53
N VAL A 40 3.80 0.40 17.17
CA VAL A 40 3.68 0.06 18.59
C VAL A 40 3.84 1.31 19.47
N ALA A 41 4.82 2.15 19.18
CA ALA A 41 5.09 3.37 19.95
C ALA A 41 3.94 4.37 19.86
N VAL A 42 3.40 4.60 18.66
CA VAL A 42 2.28 5.53 18.44
C VAL A 42 1.01 4.99 19.10
N PHE A 43 0.72 3.69 18.95
CA PHE A 43 -0.39 3.04 19.64
C PHE A 43 -0.30 3.23 21.16
N ALA A 44 0.84 2.83 21.76
CA ALA A 44 1.05 2.93 23.20
C ALA A 44 0.98 4.38 23.71
N ALA A 45 1.58 5.34 22.98
CA ALA A 45 1.52 6.75 23.32
C ALA A 45 0.07 7.27 23.29
N THR A 46 -0.69 6.91 22.26
CA THR A 46 -2.08 7.33 22.09
C THR A 46 -2.95 6.81 23.23
N VAL A 47 -2.85 5.53 23.55
CA VAL A 47 -3.60 4.90 24.64
C VAL A 47 -3.21 5.49 26.01
N ARG A 48 -1.92 5.68 26.27
CA ARG A 48 -1.43 6.22 27.55
C ARG A 48 -1.76 7.70 27.76
N ARG A 49 -1.77 8.49 26.68
CA ARG A 49 -1.98 9.94 26.74
C ARG A 49 -3.43 10.35 26.45
N GLY A 50 -4.28 9.41 26.04
CA GLY A 50 -5.67 9.68 25.67
C GLY A 50 -5.78 10.59 24.43
N TRP A 51 -4.86 10.46 23.48
CA TRP A 51 -4.92 11.27 22.26
C TRP A 51 -6.08 10.83 21.35
N PRO A 52 -6.72 11.77 20.63
CA PRO A 52 -7.80 11.43 19.72
C PRO A 52 -7.27 10.58 18.55
N PRO A 53 -7.86 9.40 18.27
CA PRO A 53 -7.37 8.50 17.22
C PRO A 53 -7.30 9.13 15.82
N GLY A 54 -8.30 9.93 15.43
CA GLY A 54 -8.36 10.51 14.08
C GLY A 54 -7.14 11.36 13.70
N PRO A 55 -6.81 12.43 14.45
CA PRO A 55 -5.60 13.23 14.21
C PRO A 55 -4.30 12.42 14.29
N VAL A 56 -4.22 11.45 15.20
CA VAL A 56 -3.04 10.57 15.31
C VAL A 56 -2.88 9.71 14.06
N THR A 57 -3.96 9.08 13.58
CA THR A 57 -3.94 8.27 12.35
C THR A 57 -3.49 9.09 11.16
N PHE A 58 -4.01 10.32 10.99
CA PHE A 58 -3.60 11.20 9.91
C PHE A 58 -2.11 11.58 9.99
N ALA A 59 -1.64 11.98 11.18
CA ALA A 59 -0.24 12.33 11.38
C ALA A 59 0.68 11.12 11.15
N PHE A 60 0.28 9.93 11.61
CA PHE A 60 1.01 8.68 11.42
C PHE A 60 1.09 8.27 9.96
N GLN A 61 -0.02 8.36 9.22
CA GLN A 61 -0.08 8.10 7.78
C GLN A 61 0.88 9.03 7.02
N PHE A 62 0.82 10.34 7.30
CA PHE A 62 1.71 11.31 6.65
C PHE A 62 3.19 11.06 7.00
N ALA A 63 3.49 10.77 8.27
CA ALA A 63 4.84 10.42 8.70
C ALA A 63 5.36 9.14 8.02
N THR A 64 4.51 8.13 7.87
CA THR A 64 4.83 6.88 7.16
C THR A 64 5.18 7.16 5.69
N LEU A 65 4.35 7.95 5.00
CA LEU A 65 4.61 8.39 3.63
C LEU A 65 5.96 9.13 3.52
N CYS A 66 6.23 10.09 4.40
CA CYS A 66 7.49 10.83 4.40
C CYS A 66 8.71 9.93 4.68
N TYR A 67 8.59 9.02 5.65
CA TYR A 67 9.64 8.07 6.01
C TYR A 67 10.02 7.19 4.82
N LEU A 68 9.03 6.57 4.19
CA LEU A 68 9.24 5.67 3.05
C LEU A 68 9.70 6.45 1.80
N ALA A 69 9.15 7.64 1.52
CA ALA A 69 9.64 8.50 0.44
C ALA A 69 11.11 8.93 0.65
N GLY A 70 11.52 9.11 1.91
CA GLY A 70 12.92 9.30 2.28
C GLY A 70 13.77 8.08 1.94
N LEU A 71 13.30 6.88 2.33
CA LEU A 71 13.99 5.61 2.03
C LEU A 71 14.11 5.34 0.53
N GLU A 72 13.09 5.63 -0.29
CA GLU A 72 13.15 5.49 -1.75
C GLU A 72 14.29 6.32 -2.38
N ARG A 73 14.68 7.44 -1.76
CA ARG A 73 15.82 8.22 -2.24
C ARG A 73 17.16 7.57 -1.88
N LEU A 74 17.23 6.90 -0.73
CA LEU A 74 18.45 6.34 -0.15
C LEU A 74 18.76 4.92 -0.64
N ILE A 75 17.73 4.09 -0.74
CA ILE A 75 17.77 2.66 -1.07
C ILE A 75 16.70 2.29 -2.13
N PRO A 76 16.65 2.96 -3.30
CA PRO A 76 15.66 2.65 -4.33
C PRO A 76 15.80 1.20 -4.81
N TYR A 77 14.67 0.53 -5.03
CA TYR A 77 14.64 -0.72 -5.80
C TYR A 77 14.92 -0.42 -7.28
N GLU A 78 14.08 0.41 -7.90
CA GLU A 78 14.23 0.85 -9.30
C GLU A 78 14.36 2.38 -9.37
N ARG A 79 15.43 2.89 -9.98
CA ARG A 79 15.70 4.35 -9.98
C ARG A 79 14.79 5.11 -10.94
N SER A 80 14.37 4.49 -12.04
CA SER A 80 13.46 5.08 -13.02
C SER A 80 12.05 5.29 -12.46
N TRP A 81 11.66 4.54 -11.42
CA TRP A 81 10.37 4.67 -10.74
C TRP A 81 10.26 5.86 -9.78
N ARG A 82 11.25 6.76 -9.78
CA ARG A 82 11.18 8.00 -9.00
C ARG A 82 10.06 8.89 -9.55
N PRO A 83 9.12 9.36 -8.70
CA PRO A 83 8.06 10.23 -9.18
C PRO A 83 8.61 11.61 -9.55
N SER A 84 8.19 12.10 -10.71
CA SER A 84 8.38 13.48 -11.14
C SER A 84 7.57 14.44 -10.27
N ARG A 85 7.88 15.74 -10.35
CA ARG A 85 7.09 16.78 -9.67
C ARG A 85 5.61 16.76 -10.09
N ARG A 86 5.34 16.43 -11.35
CA ARG A 86 3.98 16.34 -11.88
C ARG A 86 3.22 15.17 -11.26
N GLU A 87 3.87 14.03 -11.08
CA GLU A 87 3.25 12.85 -10.46
C GLU A 87 3.01 13.08 -8.98
N TRP A 88 3.96 13.66 -8.25
CA TRP A 88 3.75 14.05 -6.85
C TRP A 88 2.55 15.00 -6.66
N ARG A 89 2.30 15.90 -7.62
CA ARG A 89 1.09 16.74 -7.58
C ARG A 89 -0.18 15.90 -7.66
N TRP A 90 -0.26 14.95 -8.58
CA TRP A 90 -1.44 14.09 -8.73
C TRP A 90 -1.58 13.11 -7.57
N TYR A 91 -0.49 12.50 -7.10
CA TYR A 91 -0.48 11.65 -5.90
C TYR A 91 -0.98 12.43 -4.68
N GLY A 92 -0.61 13.71 -4.54
CA GLY A 92 -1.14 14.58 -3.50
C GLY A 92 -2.65 14.82 -3.59
N VAL A 93 -3.19 15.02 -4.80
CA VAL A 93 -4.64 15.15 -5.02
C VAL A 93 -5.35 13.85 -4.64
N TYR A 94 -4.85 12.71 -5.12
CA TYR A 94 -5.40 11.40 -4.78
C TYR A 94 -5.31 11.11 -3.27
N TYR A 95 -4.20 11.45 -2.62
CA TYR A 95 -4.04 11.31 -1.16
C TYR A 95 -5.14 12.07 -0.41
N LEU A 96 -5.45 13.31 -0.80
CA LEU A 96 -6.52 14.08 -0.17
C LEU A 96 -7.90 13.45 -0.41
N LEU A 97 -8.18 13.04 -1.65
CA LEU A 97 -9.44 12.40 -2.03
C LEU A 97 -9.66 11.07 -1.30
N THR A 98 -8.64 10.22 -1.23
CA THR A 98 -8.70 8.92 -0.57
C THR A 98 -8.69 9.04 0.94
N THR A 99 -7.97 10.02 1.51
CA THR A 99 -8.07 10.35 2.95
C THR A 99 -9.48 10.80 3.31
N LEU A 100 -10.13 11.62 2.47
CA LEU A 100 -11.52 12.02 2.66
C LEU A 100 -12.45 10.80 2.59
N GLY A 101 -12.35 9.99 1.54
CA GLY A 101 -13.16 8.78 1.38
C GLY A 101 -13.00 7.79 2.53
N GLY A 102 -11.76 7.55 2.96
CA GLY A 102 -11.45 6.68 4.10
C GLY A 102 -11.95 7.27 5.42
N SER A 103 -11.88 8.59 5.62
CA SER A 103 -12.44 9.24 6.82
C SER A 103 -13.97 9.14 6.87
N THR A 104 -14.65 9.28 5.73
CA THR A 104 -16.09 9.06 5.62
C THR A 104 -16.46 7.60 5.91
N GLY A 105 -15.72 6.64 5.33
CA GLY A 105 -15.89 5.22 5.62
C GLY A 105 -15.69 4.90 7.11
N GLN A 106 -14.63 5.43 7.71
CA GLN A 106 -14.36 5.28 9.15
C GLN A 106 -15.51 5.81 10.00
N THR A 107 -16.03 6.99 9.65
CA THR A 107 -17.13 7.62 10.40
C THR A 107 -18.40 6.76 10.31
N ALA A 108 -18.72 6.23 9.13
CA ALA A 108 -19.86 5.33 8.96
C ALA A 108 -19.69 4.04 9.78
N VAL A 109 -18.49 3.46 9.80
CA VAL A 109 -18.17 2.30 10.64
C VAL A 109 -18.36 2.61 12.12
N LEU A 110 -17.86 3.75 12.60
CA LEU A 110 -17.99 4.16 14.00
C LEU A 110 -19.45 4.39 14.41
N LEU A 111 -20.25 5.04 13.55
CA LEU A 111 -21.68 5.24 13.80
C LEU A 111 -22.44 3.91 13.86
N ALA A 112 -22.17 3.01 12.92
CA ALA A 112 -22.79 1.68 12.92
C ALA A 112 -22.39 0.88 14.16
N ALA A 113 -21.11 0.92 14.53
CA ALA A 113 -20.59 0.29 15.73
C ALA A 113 -21.23 0.83 17.00
N GLY A 114 -21.31 2.16 17.16
CA GLY A 114 -21.90 2.79 18.34
C GLY A 114 -23.37 2.42 18.55
N ALA A 115 -24.08 1.98 17.50
CA ALA A 115 -25.46 1.54 17.60
C ALA A 115 -25.64 0.08 18.08
N VAL A 116 -24.59 -0.76 17.98
CA VAL A 116 -24.74 -2.23 18.17
C VAL A 116 -23.61 -2.89 18.97
N ALA A 117 -22.47 -2.22 19.14
CA ALA A 117 -21.31 -2.79 19.80
C ALA A 117 -21.57 -2.99 21.30
N PRO A 118 -21.07 -4.08 21.89
CA PRO A 118 -21.25 -4.36 23.31
C PRO A 118 -20.53 -3.31 24.18
N GLU A 119 -21.10 -2.99 25.34
CA GLU A 119 -20.53 -2.02 26.29
C GLU A 119 -19.15 -2.42 26.83
N ARG A 120 -18.78 -3.70 26.73
CA ARG A 120 -17.52 -4.24 27.22
C ARG A 120 -16.84 -5.13 26.16
N PRO A 121 -15.50 -5.06 26.03
CA PRO A 121 -14.75 -5.96 25.16
C PRO A 121 -15.00 -7.43 25.53
N LEU A 122 -15.19 -8.27 24.51
CA LEU A 122 -15.43 -9.71 24.70
C LEU A 122 -14.15 -10.45 25.14
N LEU A 123 -12.98 -9.92 24.77
CA LEU A 123 -11.68 -10.52 25.03
C LEU A 123 -10.68 -9.47 25.55
N PRO A 124 -9.61 -9.90 26.24
CA PRO A 124 -8.50 -9.02 26.53
C PRO A 124 -7.86 -8.47 25.25
N LEU A 125 -7.38 -7.22 25.28
CA LEU A 125 -6.79 -6.54 24.14
C LEU A 125 -5.70 -7.35 23.41
N ALA A 126 -4.90 -8.12 24.17
CA ALA A 126 -3.84 -8.97 23.63
C ALA A 126 -4.37 -10.10 22.73
N ALA A 127 -5.61 -10.57 22.96
CA ALA A 127 -6.28 -11.54 22.10
C ALA A 127 -7.10 -10.84 21.01
N GLU A 128 -7.71 -9.68 21.30
CA GLU A 128 -8.47 -8.91 20.32
C GLU A 128 -7.62 -8.47 19.14
N MET A 129 -6.45 -7.89 19.38
CA MET A 129 -5.60 -7.34 18.30
C MET A 129 -5.23 -8.37 17.22
N PRO A 130 -4.69 -9.57 17.55
CA PRO A 130 -4.37 -10.56 16.51
C PRO A 130 -5.61 -11.11 15.81
N LEU A 131 -6.73 -11.30 16.52
CA LEU A 131 -7.97 -11.78 15.91
C LEU A 131 -8.60 -10.72 14.98
N ALA A 132 -8.61 -9.46 15.41
CA ALA A 132 -9.05 -8.33 14.61
C ALA A 132 -8.17 -8.16 13.36
N LEU A 133 -6.84 -8.31 13.51
CA LEU A 133 -5.92 -8.29 12.38
C LEU A 133 -6.22 -9.40 11.39
N LEU A 134 -6.36 -10.65 11.85
CA LEU A 134 -6.64 -11.79 10.97
C LEU A 134 -7.97 -11.61 10.23
N LEU A 135 -9.03 -11.24 10.94
CA LEU A 135 -10.35 -11.08 10.33
C LEU A 135 -10.42 -9.88 9.38
N GLY A 136 -9.88 -8.73 9.80
CA GLY A 136 -9.81 -7.52 8.98
C GLY A 136 -8.95 -7.72 7.73
N SER A 137 -7.80 -8.38 7.89
CA SER A 137 -6.91 -8.75 6.79
C SER A 137 -7.58 -9.71 5.81
N LEU A 138 -8.32 -10.72 6.29
CA LEU A 138 -9.07 -11.62 5.43
C LEU A 138 -10.16 -10.88 4.62
N ALA A 139 -10.91 -9.99 5.28
CA ALA A 139 -11.92 -9.19 4.63
C ALA A 139 -11.30 -8.24 3.57
N SER A 140 -10.18 -7.61 3.90
CA SER A 140 -9.40 -6.78 2.98
C SER A 140 -8.85 -7.59 1.79
N TYR A 141 -8.33 -8.78 2.05
CA TYR A 141 -7.87 -9.71 1.00
C TYR A 141 -9.01 -10.08 0.06
N ALA A 142 -10.18 -10.43 0.60
CA ALA A 142 -11.33 -10.83 -0.18
C ALA A 142 -11.84 -9.71 -1.08
N ILE A 143 -12.02 -8.49 -0.55
CA ILE A 143 -12.49 -7.36 -1.38
C ILE A 143 -11.44 -6.95 -2.41
N HIS A 144 -10.15 -7.02 -2.08
CA HIS A 144 -9.08 -6.73 -3.03
C HIS A 144 -9.04 -7.76 -4.17
N ARG A 145 -9.11 -9.06 -3.85
CA ARG A 145 -9.22 -10.12 -4.86
C ARG A 145 -10.46 -9.96 -5.73
N LEU A 146 -11.61 -9.63 -5.14
CA LEU A 146 -12.83 -9.33 -5.89
C LEU A 146 -12.65 -8.13 -6.83
N GLY A 147 -11.87 -7.12 -6.43
CA GLY A 147 -11.44 -6.01 -7.29
C GLY A 147 -10.74 -6.46 -8.56
N HIS A 148 -9.99 -7.57 -8.52
CA HIS A 148 -9.29 -8.15 -9.68
C HIS A 148 -10.11 -9.15 -10.48
N THR A 149 -11.08 -9.82 -9.86
CA THR A 149 -11.87 -10.88 -10.53
C THR A 149 -13.25 -10.43 -11.00
N ASN A 150 -13.79 -9.34 -10.44
CA ASN A 150 -15.09 -8.80 -10.83
C ASN A 150 -14.92 -7.61 -11.79
N PRO A 151 -15.49 -7.64 -13.01
CA PRO A 151 -15.30 -6.59 -13.99
C PRO A 151 -15.76 -5.19 -13.56
N TRP A 152 -16.77 -5.08 -12.70
CA TRP A 152 -17.28 -3.79 -12.22
C TRP A 152 -16.39 -3.23 -11.11
N LEU A 153 -16.02 -4.04 -10.13
CA LEU A 153 -15.08 -3.63 -9.07
C LEU A 153 -13.70 -3.29 -9.67
N TRP A 154 -13.28 -3.98 -10.73
CA TRP A 154 -12.06 -3.63 -11.46
C TRP A 154 -12.10 -2.21 -12.05
N ARG A 155 -13.26 -1.67 -12.41
CA ARG A 155 -13.35 -0.28 -12.92
C ARG A 155 -13.02 0.75 -11.84
N LEU A 156 -13.18 0.38 -10.57
CA LEU A 156 -12.78 1.14 -9.40
C LEU A 156 -11.31 0.86 -9.07
N HIS A 157 -11.00 -0.42 -8.82
CA HIS A 157 -9.69 -0.84 -8.35
C HIS A 157 -8.58 -0.64 -9.40
N GLY A 158 -8.85 -0.86 -10.69
CA GLY A 158 -7.88 -0.69 -11.77
C GLY A 158 -7.33 0.73 -11.90
N VAL A 159 -7.99 1.76 -11.32
CA VAL A 159 -7.41 3.11 -11.17
C VAL A 159 -6.06 3.05 -10.42
N HIS A 160 -5.95 2.15 -9.45
CA HIS A 160 -4.76 1.89 -8.68
C HIS A 160 -3.60 1.35 -9.50
N HIS A 161 -3.91 0.57 -10.53
CA HIS A 161 -2.95 -0.04 -11.45
C HIS A 161 -2.60 0.87 -12.64
N VAL A 162 -3.21 2.05 -12.77
CA VAL A 162 -2.90 3.01 -13.86
C VAL A 162 -1.42 3.44 -13.87
N PRO A 163 -0.76 3.75 -12.73
CA PRO A 163 0.65 4.09 -12.73
C PRO A 163 1.52 2.93 -13.24
N ASP A 164 2.41 3.22 -14.18
CA ASP A 164 3.40 2.29 -14.78
C ASP A 164 4.65 2.08 -13.89
N LYS A 165 4.52 2.36 -12.60
CA LYS A 165 5.58 2.24 -11.61
C LYS A 165 5.01 2.11 -10.21
N VAL A 166 5.72 1.36 -9.37
CA VAL A 166 5.36 1.17 -7.95
C VAL A 166 6.25 2.03 -7.07
N ASN A 167 5.65 2.93 -6.29
CA ASN A 167 6.34 3.80 -5.33
C ASN A 167 5.36 4.24 -4.24
N VAL A 168 5.85 4.65 -3.08
CA VAL A 168 5.03 5.00 -1.91
C VAL A 168 3.93 6.02 -2.21
N GLY A 169 4.13 6.92 -3.17
CA GLY A 169 3.13 7.91 -3.56
C GLY A 169 1.98 7.30 -4.36
N ASN A 170 2.24 6.26 -5.16
CA ASN A 170 1.22 5.60 -5.96
C ASN A 170 0.23 4.78 -5.11
N ASN A 171 0.59 4.40 -3.87
CA ASN A 171 -0.33 3.78 -2.90
C ASN A 171 -1.64 4.57 -2.76
N GLY A 172 -1.57 5.90 -2.86
CA GLY A 172 -2.72 6.78 -2.73
C GLY A 172 -3.59 6.88 -3.99
N VAL A 173 -3.08 6.49 -5.16
CA VAL A 173 -3.83 6.53 -6.43
C VAL A 173 -4.89 5.44 -6.38
N ASN A 174 -6.11 5.80 -6.00
CA ASN A 174 -7.26 4.90 -5.97
C ASN A 174 -8.51 5.69 -6.32
N HIS A 175 -9.55 4.99 -6.75
CA HIS A 175 -10.87 5.58 -6.80
C HIS A 175 -11.41 5.78 -5.37
N VAL A 176 -12.03 6.93 -5.06
CA VAL A 176 -12.52 7.25 -3.69
C VAL A 176 -13.50 6.19 -3.18
N LEU A 177 -14.41 5.74 -4.04
CA LEU A 177 -15.34 4.66 -3.72
C LEU A 177 -14.64 3.31 -3.48
N ASP A 178 -13.51 3.03 -4.13
CA ASP A 178 -12.73 1.79 -3.89
C ASP A 178 -12.20 1.78 -2.46
N VAL A 179 -11.65 2.91 -2.01
CA VAL A 179 -11.15 3.09 -0.64
C VAL A 179 -12.28 3.01 0.38
N PHE A 180 -13.41 3.67 0.10
CA PHE A 180 -14.58 3.61 0.98
C PHE A 180 -15.09 2.17 1.15
N VAL A 181 -15.30 1.45 0.05
CA VAL A 181 -15.80 0.06 0.08
C VAL A 181 -14.80 -0.85 0.77
N SER A 182 -13.52 -0.77 0.40
CA SER A 182 -12.48 -1.62 0.99
C SER A 182 -12.37 -1.42 2.50
N GLN A 183 -12.39 -0.16 2.95
CA GLN A 183 -12.31 0.15 4.38
C GLN A 183 -13.57 -0.27 5.14
N ALA A 184 -14.76 -0.04 4.58
CA ALA A 184 -16.00 -0.49 5.18
C ALA A 184 -16.03 -2.01 5.30
N CYS A 185 -15.66 -2.75 4.26
CA CYS A 185 -15.60 -4.21 4.27
C CYS A 185 -14.58 -4.74 5.30
N ALA A 186 -13.42 -4.09 5.45
CA ALA A 186 -12.39 -4.53 6.39
C ALA A 186 -12.73 -4.22 7.85
N GLN A 187 -13.34 -3.06 8.14
CA GLN A 187 -13.51 -2.58 9.52
C GLN A 187 -14.92 -2.76 10.08
N LEU A 188 -15.97 -2.68 9.24
CA LEU A 188 -17.34 -2.81 9.73
C LEU A 188 -17.58 -4.17 10.43
N PRO A 189 -17.15 -5.33 9.88
CA PRO A 189 -17.34 -6.60 10.56
C PRO A 189 -16.65 -6.65 11.94
N LEU A 190 -15.45 -6.05 12.05
CA LEU A 190 -14.73 -5.99 13.32
C LEU A 190 -15.53 -5.22 14.37
N ALA A 191 -16.10 -4.09 13.96
CA ALA A 191 -16.87 -3.26 14.85
C ALA A 191 -18.22 -3.91 15.25
N LEU A 192 -18.91 -4.58 14.31
CA LEU A 192 -20.16 -5.29 14.57
C LEU A 192 -19.98 -6.54 15.45
N ILE A 193 -18.83 -7.23 15.36
CA ILE A 193 -18.50 -8.37 16.23
C ILE A 193 -18.18 -7.91 17.66
N GLY A 194 -17.84 -6.63 17.84
CA GLY A 194 -17.57 -6.05 19.15
C GLY A 194 -16.10 -6.04 19.55
N PHE A 195 -15.18 -6.01 18.59
CA PHE A 195 -13.77 -5.71 18.89
C PHE A 195 -13.64 -4.29 19.45
N SER A 196 -12.83 -4.12 20.49
CA SER A 196 -12.66 -2.79 21.10
C SER A 196 -12.10 -1.74 20.12
N GLU A 197 -12.47 -0.47 20.33
CA GLU A 197 -11.91 0.66 19.58
C GLU A 197 -10.38 0.69 19.59
N ARG A 198 -9.77 0.25 20.71
CA ARG A 198 -8.31 0.14 20.84
C ARG A 198 -7.75 -0.92 19.90
N ALA A 199 -8.38 -2.09 19.81
CA ALA A 199 -7.95 -3.14 18.89
C ALA A 199 -8.07 -2.67 17.43
N VAL A 200 -9.21 -2.10 17.05
CA VAL A 200 -9.46 -1.57 15.70
C VAL A 200 -8.46 -0.47 15.35
N PHE A 201 -8.19 0.46 16.27
CA PHE A 201 -7.21 1.52 16.07
C PHE A 201 -5.78 0.97 15.90
N GLY A 202 -5.36 0.06 16.77
CA GLY A 202 -4.03 -0.55 16.69
C GLY A 202 -3.81 -1.34 15.40
N VAL A 203 -4.81 -2.11 14.97
CA VAL A 203 -4.80 -2.81 13.68
C VAL A 203 -4.77 -1.81 12.52
N GLY A 204 -5.55 -0.73 12.60
CA GLY A 204 -5.55 0.33 11.59
C GLY A 204 -4.18 0.97 11.38
N LEU A 205 -3.43 1.25 12.46
CA LEU A 205 -2.05 1.75 12.37
C LEU A 205 -1.14 0.75 11.65
N PHE A 206 -1.25 -0.53 11.96
CA PHE A 206 -0.47 -1.58 11.29
C PHE A 206 -0.81 -1.68 9.80
N VAL A 207 -2.09 -1.68 9.44
CA VAL A 207 -2.56 -1.74 8.05
C VAL A 207 -2.09 -0.54 7.25
N ILE A 208 -2.12 0.67 7.82
CA ILE A 208 -1.56 1.88 7.18
C ILE A 208 -0.06 1.71 6.94
N ALA A 209 0.68 1.30 7.96
CA ALA A 209 2.12 1.09 7.85
C ALA A 209 2.46 0.08 6.74
N GLN A 210 1.81 -1.09 6.77
CA GLN A 210 2.02 -2.14 5.77
C GLN A 210 1.59 -1.71 4.38
N GLY A 211 0.42 -1.10 4.21
CA GLY A 211 -0.10 -0.67 2.91
C GLY A 211 0.84 0.30 2.19
N TYR A 212 1.41 1.28 2.90
CA TYR A 212 2.43 2.15 2.30
C TYR A 212 3.78 1.43 2.10
N PHE A 213 4.16 0.54 3.03
CA PHE A 213 5.41 -0.20 2.93
C PHE A 213 5.45 -1.12 1.71
N VAL A 214 4.37 -1.86 1.42
CA VAL A 214 4.32 -2.76 0.26
C VAL A 214 4.41 -2.02 -1.08
N HIS A 215 4.01 -0.75 -1.14
CA HIS A 215 4.18 0.09 -2.33
C HIS A 215 5.54 0.78 -2.42
N ALA A 216 6.31 0.80 -1.34
CA ALA A 216 7.55 1.56 -1.31
C ALA A 216 8.56 0.99 -2.33
N ASN A 217 9.10 1.86 -3.16
CA ASN A 217 10.18 1.57 -4.12
C ASN A 217 11.52 1.43 -3.40
N VAL A 218 11.59 0.50 -2.44
CA VAL A 218 12.75 0.27 -1.59
C VAL A 218 13.35 -1.11 -1.88
N ALA A 219 14.68 -1.17 -1.92
CA ALA A 219 15.45 -2.41 -2.09
C ALA A 219 15.48 -3.23 -0.78
N VAL A 220 14.32 -3.45 -0.18
CA VAL A 220 14.13 -4.28 1.01
C VAL A 220 13.80 -5.70 0.57
N ARG A 221 14.44 -6.68 1.21
CA ARG A 221 14.18 -8.10 1.03
C ARG A 221 13.70 -8.69 2.35
N LEU A 222 12.44 -9.09 2.43
CA LEU A 222 11.86 -9.66 3.64
C LEU A 222 12.24 -11.14 3.84
N GLY A 223 12.68 -11.81 2.77
CA GLY A 223 13.07 -13.21 2.81
C GLY A 223 11.90 -14.09 3.25
N LEU A 224 12.11 -14.94 4.27
CA LEU A 224 11.06 -15.85 4.76
C LEU A 224 9.83 -15.12 5.33
N LEU A 225 9.97 -13.86 5.76
CA LEU A 225 8.83 -13.07 6.24
C LEU A 225 7.79 -12.82 5.15
N ASN A 226 8.17 -12.86 3.87
CA ASN A 226 7.21 -12.79 2.76
C ASN A 226 6.17 -13.90 2.81
N HIS A 227 6.39 -15.03 3.51
CA HIS A 227 5.35 -16.06 3.64
C HIS A 227 4.23 -15.71 4.61
N VAL A 228 4.40 -14.67 5.42
CA VAL A 228 3.43 -14.25 6.45
C VAL A 228 2.99 -12.80 6.26
N LEU A 229 3.95 -11.92 6.01
CA LEU A 229 3.73 -10.49 5.81
C LEU A 229 3.82 -10.15 4.33
N ALA A 230 2.93 -9.28 3.88
CA ALA A 230 3.04 -8.65 2.59
C ALA A 230 4.27 -7.72 2.56
N GLY A 231 4.99 -7.73 1.44
CA GLY A 231 6.18 -6.91 1.25
C GLY A 231 6.29 -6.29 -0.14
N PRO A 232 7.23 -5.34 -0.33
CA PRO A 232 7.46 -4.69 -1.62
C PRO A 232 7.73 -5.66 -2.77
N GLU A 233 8.38 -6.79 -2.48
CA GLU A 233 8.70 -7.82 -3.48
C GLU A 233 7.44 -8.43 -4.09
N GLN A 234 6.45 -8.74 -3.25
CA GLN A 234 5.20 -9.38 -3.66
C GLN A 234 4.26 -8.39 -4.33
N HIS A 235 4.19 -7.17 -3.79
CA HIS A 235 3.27 -6.18 -4.31
C HIS A 235 3.71 -5.59 -5.66
N ARG A 236 5.01 -5.66 -5.99
CA ARG A 236 5.46 -5.43 -7.37
C ARG A 236 4.91 -6.48 -8.32
N LEU A 237 4.92 -7.76 -7.94
CA LEU A 237 4.32 -8.83 -8.74
C LEU A 237 2.80 -8.64 -8.87
N HIS A 238 2.12 -8.18 -7.82
CA HIS A 238 0.70 -7.82 -7.87
C HIS A 238 0.39 -6.78 -8.96
N HIS A 239 1.26 -5.78 -9.12
CA HIS A 239 1.16 -4.74 -10.15
C HIS A 239 1.69 -5.19 -11.53
N SER A 240 2.10 -6.46 -11.70
CA SER A 240 2.65 -6.94 -12.97
C SER A 240 1.61 -6.87 -14.09
N THR A 241 2.05 -6.52 -15.30
CA THR A 241 1.21 -6.63 -16.50
C THR A 241 1.01 -8.08 -16.94
N ASP A 242 1.86 -9.00 -16.47
CA ASP A 242 1.68 -10.44 -16.66
C ASP A 242 0.71 -11.02 -15.62
N LEU A 243 -0.51 -11.32 -16.08
CA LEU A 243 -1.59 -11.86 -15.25
C LEU A 243 -1.27 -13.24 -14.66
N ALA A 244 -0.30 -13.98 -15.20
CA ALA A 244 0.11 -15.26 -14.62
C ALA A 244 0.84 -15.09 -13.28
N GLU A 245 1.33 -13.89 -12.98
CA GLU A 245 2.01 -13.58 -11.73
C GLU A 245 1.37 -12.48 -10.87
N ALA A 246 0.42 -11.73 -11.43
CA ALA A 246 -0.39 -10.69 -10.80
C ALA A 246 -1.39 -11.21 -9.74
N GLY A 247 -0.87 -11.94 -8.76
CA GLY A 247 -1.55 -12.36 -7.53
C GLY A 247 -1.29 -11.40 -6.37
N HIS A 248 -1.01 -11.92 -5.17
CA HIS A 248 -0.61 -11.13 -3.99
C HIS A 248 -1.61 -10.04 -3.56
N TYR A 249 -2.87 -10.42 -3.33
CA TYR A 249 -3.93 -9.51 -2.92
C TYR A 249 -3.87 -9.12 -1.43
N GLY A 250 -3.06 -9.80 -0.61
CA GLY A 250 -2.84 -9.40 0.78
C GLY A 250 -1.91 -8.19 0.86
N SER A 251 -2.43 -7.04 1.31
CA SER A 251 -1.63 -5.81 1.48
C SER A 251 -0.93 -5.71 2.84
N ASP A 252 -1.28 -6.58 3.79
CA ASP A 252 -0.71 -6.65 5.13
C ASP A 252 -0.14 -8.04 5.45
N LEU A 253 -0.93 -9.09 5.24
CA LEU A 253 -0.59 -10.49 5.46
C LEU A 253 -0.70 -11.28 4.15
N SER A 254 0.40 -11.87 3.73
CA SER A 254 0.48 -12.75 2.54
C SER A 254 0.03 -14.19 2.83
N VAL A 255 -0.32 -14.50 4.08
CA VAL A 255 -0.87 -15.82 4.47
C VAL A 255 -2.11 -16.18 3.66
N TRP A 256 -2.94 -15.17 3.34
CA TRP A 256 -4.15 -15.36 2.56
C TRP A 256 -3.85 -15.71 1.11
N ASP A 257 -2.83 -15.10 0.52
CA ASP A 257 -2.40 -15.47 -0.83
C ASP A 257 -1.96 -16.94 -0.92
N ARG A 258 -1.31 -17.44 0.14
CA ARG A 258 -0.96 -18.87 0.22
C ARG A 258 -2.19 -19.74 0.39
N ALA A 259 -3.08 -19.36 1.29
CA ALA A 259 -4.30 -20.12 1.58
C ALA A 259 -5.24 -20.23 0.37
N PHE A 260 -5.27 -19.19 -0.47
CA PHE A 260 -6.23 -19.06 -1.56
C PHE A 260 -5.61 -19.13 -2.97
N GLY A 261 -4.32 -19.48 -3.06
CA GLY A 261 -3.65 -19.84 -4.32
C GLY A 261 -3.21 -18.66 -5.20
N SER A 262 -3.00 -17.46 -4.64
CA SER A 262 -2.50 -16.27 -5.36
C SER A 262 -1.04 -15.92 -5.03
N PHE A 263 -0.31 -16.83 -4.38
CA PHE A 263 1.09 -16.62 -3.98
C PHE A 263 2.08 -17.16 -5.03
N THR A 264 2.75 -16.27 -5.76
CA THR A 264 3.70 -16.62 -6.85
C THR A 264 5.16 -16.23 -6.56
N TRP A 265 5.43 -15.67 -5.38
CA TRP A 265 6.75 -15.13 -5.01
C TRP A 265 7.79 -16.22 -4.75
N HIS A 266 9.02 -15.97 -5.19
CA HIS A 266 10.23 -16.67 -4.79
C HIS A 266 11.42 -15.68 -4.84
N PRO A 267 12.53 -15.93 -4.11
CA PRO A 267 13.64 -14.99 -4.04
C PRO A 267 14.19 -14.63 -5.42
N GLY A 268 14.26 -13.33 -5.72
CA GLY A 268 14.76 -12.82 -7.00
C GLY A 268 13.73 -12.73 -8.12
N ARG A 269 12.47 -13.14 -7.88
CA ARG A 269 11.38 -12.91 -8.84
C ARG A 269 11.00 -11.43 -8.86
N GLU A 270 10.99 -10.86 -10.06
CA GLU A 270 10.68 -9.45 -10.31
C GLU A 270 9.80 -9.35 -11.56
N PRO A 271 8.79 -8.47 -11.60
CA PRO A 271 7.98 -8.27 -12.79
C PRO A 271 8.78 -7.59 -13.89
N ALA A 272 8.53 -7.95 -15.15
CA ALA A 272 9.15 -7.29 -16.29
C ALA A 272 8.63 -5.85 -16.47
N GLU A 273 7.31 -5.69 -16.34
CA GLU A 273 6.60 -4.42 -16.43
C GLU A 273 5.50 -4.37 -15.38
N VAL A 274 5.10 -3.16 -14.99
CA VAL A 274 4.03 -2.94 -14.01
C VAL A 274 3.01 -1.94 -14.54
N GLY A 275 1.80 -2.03 -14.01
CA GLY A 275 0.66 -1.19 -14.36
C GLY A 275 -0.43 -2.00 -15.08
N LEU A 276 -1.14 -1.35 -16.01
CA LEU A 276 -2.22 -2.00 -16.76
C LEU A 276 -1.68 -2.74 -17.99
N LEU A 277 -2.16 -3.96 -18.23
CA LEU A 277 -1.94 -4.69 -19.50
C LEU A 277 -2.45 -3.89 -20.72
N ARG A 278 -3.51 -3.09 -20.55
CA ARG A 278 -4.07 -2.18 -21.56
C ARG A 278 -4.24 -0.78 -20.99
N PRO A 279 -3.18 0.06 -20.97
CA PRO A 279 -3.23 1.38 -20.37
C PRO A 279 -4.32 2.30 -20.94
N GLU A 280 -4.67 2.13 -22.22
CA GLU A 280 -5.73 2.87 -22.91
C GLU A 280 -7.15 2.59 -22.39
N SER A 281 -7.32 1.50 -21.63
CA SER A 281 -8.61 1.14 -21.05
C SER A 281 -9.00 1.97 -19.81
N PHE A 282 -8.08 2.80 -19.29
CA PHE A 282 -8.32 3.68 -18.14
C PHE A 282 -7.86 5.13 -18.43
N PRO A 283 -8.45 6.13 -17.75
CA PRO A 283 -7.95 7.50 -17.79
C PRO A 283 -6.55 7.58 -17.18
N ALA A 284 -5.68 8.40 -17.77
CA ALA A 284 -4.36 8.66 -17.20
C ALA A 284 -4.47 9.24 -15.78
N THR A 285 -3.45 9.04 -14.93
CA THR A 285 -3.43 9.48 -13.52
C THR A 285 -3.75 10.98 -13.34
N GLY A 286 -3.40 11.84 -14.30
CA GLY A 286 -3.70 13.27 -14.22
C GLY A 286 -5.15 13.65 -14.54
N ALA A 287 -5.95 12.74 -15.08
CA ALA A 287 -7.31 13.00 -15.55
C ALA A 287 -8.36 12.73 -14.44
N ILE A 288 -8.19 13.35 -13.27
CA ILE A 288 -8.97 13.09 -12.05
C ILE A 288 -10.48 13.03 -12.30
N GLY A 289 -11.04 14.02 -13.01
CA GLY A 289 -12.47 14.04 -13.32
C GLY A 289 -12.93 12.85 -14.17
N ALA A 290 -12.11 12.44 -15.15
CA ALA A 290 -12.40 11.25 -15.97
C ALA A 290 -12.29 9.97 -15.14
N THR A 291 -11.31 9.89 -14.23
CA THR A 291 -11.16 8.78 -13.28
C THR A 291 -12.40 8.63 -12.40
N LEU A 292 -12.92 9.74 -11.84
CA LEU A 292 -14.08 9.72 -10.94
C LEU A 292 -15.38 9.30 -11.61
N VAL A 293 -15.51 9.44 -12.93
CA VAL A 293 -16.71 8.97 -13.65
C VAL A 293 -16.47 7.65 -14.38
N HIS A 294 -15.22 7.17 -14.41
CA HIS A 294 -14.83 5.98 -15.16
C HIS A 294 -15.70 4.76 -14.84
N PRO A 295 -15.95 4.39 -13.58
CA PRO A 295 -16.75 3.20 -13.25
C PRO A 295 -18.14 3.16 -13.89
N TRP A 296 -18.72 4.33 -14.18
CA TRP A 296 -20.06 4.48 -14.73
C TRP A 296 -20.11 4.68 -16.25
N ARG A 297 -18.95 4.78 -16.91
CA ARG A 297 -18.91 4.82 -18.38
C ARG A 297 -19.18 3.43 -18.94
N MET A 298 -20.14 3.30 -19.86
CA MET A 298 -20.34 2.05 -20.59
C MET A 298 -19.07 1.70 -21.36
N PRO A 299 -18.64 0.43 -21.40
CA PRO A 299 -17.63 0.01 -22.35
C PRO A 299 -18.09 0.43 -23.74
N ALA A 300 -17.20 1.05 -24.53
CA ALA A 300 -17.47 1.17 -25.95
C ALA A 300 -17.78 -0.24 -26.46
N LYS A 301 -18.89 -0.41 -27.21
CA LYS A 301 -19.14 -1.67 -27.91
C LYS A 301 -17.93 -1.88 -28.81
N THR A 302 -17.00 -2.75 -28.41
CA THR A 302 -15.98 -3.27 -29.31
C THR A 302 -16.75 -4.01 -30.38
N GLY A 303 -16.85 -3.41 -31.56
CA GLY A 303 -17.40 -4.09 -32.72
C GLY A 303 -16.66 -5.40 -32.91
N GLU A 304 -17.42 -6.48 -33.05
CA GLU A 304 -16.93 -7.73 -33.61
C GLU A 304 -16.27 -7.42 -34.96
N THR A 305 -14.95 -7.52 -35.04
CA THR A 305 -14.25 -8.01 -36.24
C THR A 305 -12.92 -8.63 -35.81
N ALA A 306 -12.99 -9.86 -35.31
CA ALA A 306 -11.88 -10.81 -35.37
C ALA A 306 -12.35 -11.96 -36.26
N GLY A 307 -11.87 -11.96 -37.50
CA GLY A 307 -11.68 -13.16 -38.30
C GLY A 307 -10.30 -13.73 -38.04
#